data_AF-A0AAV9R751-F1
#
_entry.id   AF-A0AAV9R751-F1
#
_cell.length_a   1.000
_cell.length_b   1.000
_cell.length_c   1.000
_cell.angle_alpha   90.00
_cell.angle_beta   90.00
_cell.angle_gamma   90.00
#
_symmetry.space_group_name_H-M   'P 1'
#
loop_
_entity.id
_entity.type
_entity.pdbx_description
1 polymer ?
#
loop_
_entity_poly.entity_id
_entity_poly.type
_entity_poly.pdbx_seq_one_letter_code
_entity_poly.pdbx_strand_id
1 'polypeptide(L)'
;MLIPPQENLTKYFRYNGSFTTPDCAEAVVWTVFENTIPMSREQLNAFNQLKFSDGAPMVQTYRPVQPLNGRLVYYSKGDVPVVSWVLLIMSVLFSSALPQHSDG
;
A
#
# COMPACT_ATOMS: atom_id res chain seq x y z
N MET A 1 -14.22 -6.70 -10.84
CA MET A 1 -13.00 -5.86 -10.80
C MET A 1 -12.01 -6.51 -9.84
N LEU A 2 -10.75 -6.74 -10.25
CA LEU A 2 -9.73 -7.49 -9.50
C LEU A 2 -8.67 -6.61 -8.83
N ILE A 3 -8.86 -5.30 -8.86
CA ILE A 3 -7.98 -4.31 -8.24
C ILE A 3 -8.89 -3.38 -7.43
N PRO A 4 -8.52 -2.97 -6.20
CA PRO A 4 -9.28 -1.96 -5.47
C PRO A 4 -9.41 -0.65 -6.28
N PRO A 5 -10.41 0.20 -5.98
CA PRO A 5 -10.49 1.55 -6.52
C PRO A 5 -9.19 2.33 -6.29
N GLN A 6 -8.84 3.23 -7.22
CA GLN A 6 -7.54 3.92 -7.21
C GLN A 6 -7.31 4.72 -5.92
N GLU A 7 -8.37 5.34 -5.37
CA GLU A 7 -8.28 6.07 -4.09
C GLU A 7 -7.83 5.18 -2.93
N ASN A 8 -8.17 3.89 -2.97
CA ASN A 8 -7.83 2.91 -1.94
C ASN A 8 -6.43 2.31 -2.13
N LEU A 9 -5.76 2.57 -3.25
CA LEU A 9 -4.37 2.13 -3.47
C LEU A 9 -3.35 3.02 -2.74
N THR A 10 -3.79 4.10 -2.09
CA THR A 10 -2.92 5.04 -1.36
C THR A 10 -2.51 4.52 0.03
N LYS A 11 -3.23 3.54 0.58
CA LYS A 11 -3.00 2.96 1.91
C LYS A 11 -2.52 1.52 1.79
N TYR A 12 -1.26 1.29 2.14
CA TYR A 12 -0.60 -0.01 2.00
C TYR A 12 0.55 -0.17 2.98
N PHE A 13 0.87 -1.43 3.25
CA PHE A 13 2.07 -1.84 3.97
C PHE A 13 3.16 -2.23 2.97
N ARG A 14 4.42 -1.95 3.31
CA ARG A 14 5.59 -2.19 2.46
C ARG A 14 6.72 -2.83 3.27
N TYR A 15 7.28 -3.94 2.80
CA TYR A 15 8.42 -4.59 3.44
C TYR A 15 9.22 -5.49 2.47
N ASN A 16 10.48 -5.76 2.80
CA ASN A 16 11.31 -6.73 2.08
C ASN A 16 11.03 -8.15 2.60
N GLY A 17 10.86 -9.09 1.68
CA GLY A 17 10.60 -10.49 1.99
C GLY A 17 10.96 -11.42 0.85
N SER A 18 10.33 -12.59 0.87
CA SER A 18 10.58 -13.67 -0.08
C SER A 18 9.33 -14.08 -0.84
N PHE A 19 9.54 -14.94 -1.84
CA PHE A 19 8.45 -15.74 -2.39
C PHE A 19 7.81 -16.62 -1.31
N THR A 20 6.50 -16.84 -1.43
CA THR A 20 5.71 -17.70 -0.54
C THR A 20 5.69 -19.16 -1.00
N THR A 21 6.29 -19.45 -2.15
CA THR A 21 6.49 -20.79 -2.70
C THR A 21 7.98 -21.12 -2.79
N PRO A 22 8.38 -22.40 -2.82
CA PRO A 22 9.75 -22.79 -3.12
C PRO A 22 10.26 -22.10 -4.39
N ASP A 23 11.51 -21.64 -4.45
CA ASP A 23 12.62 -21.82 -3.46
C ASP A 23 12.69 -20.74 -2.36
N CYS A 24 11.62 -19.97 -2.14
CA CYS A 24 11.52 -18.95 -1.09
C CYS A 24 12.60 -17.85 -1.15
N ALA A 25 13.12 -17.52 -2.34
CA ALA A 25 14.17 -16.51 -2.48
C ALA A 25 13.76 -15.13 -1.94
N GLU A 26 14.67 -14.47 -1.23
CA GLU A 26 14.49 -13.14 -0.60
C GLU A 26 14.67 -11.99 -1.61
N ALA A 27 13.90 -12.01 -2.69
CA ALA A 27 13.99 -11.07 -3.79
C ALA A 27 12.71 -10.23 -3.99
N VAL A 28 11.82 -10.18 -2.98
CA VAL A 28 10.48 -9.58 -3.12
C VAL A 28 10.34 -8.35 -2.24
N VAL A 29 9.89 -7.24 -2.84
CA VAL A 29 9.39 -6.08 -2.12
C VAL A 29 7.86 -6.17 -2.07
N TRP A 30 7.32 -6.52 -0.92
CA TRP A 30 5.88 -6.73 -0.75
C TRP A 30 5.11 -5.42 -0.64
N THR A 31 3.98 -5.33 -1.33
CA THR A 31 2.96 -4.28 -1.11
C THR A 31 1.66 -4.95 -0.73
N VAL A 32 1.13 -4.64 0.45
CA VAL A 32 -0.15 -5.17 0.92
C VAL A 32 -1.10 -4.00 1.11
N PHE A 33 -2.08 -3.85 0.23
CA PHE A 33 -3.09 -2.80 0.35
C PHE A 33 -3.96 -3.00 1.60
N GLU A 34 -4.29 -1.92 2.30
CA GLU A 34 -5.14 -1.96 3.49
C GLU A 34 -6.58 -2.34 3.12
N ASN A 35 -7.09 -1.82 2.01
CA ASN A 35 -8.43 -2.13 1.52
C ASN A 35 -8.46 -3.42 0.70
N THR A 36 -9.42 -4.29 1.01
CA THR A 36 -9.64 -5.57 0.33
C THR A 36 -10.56 -5.44 -0.89
N ILE A 37 -10.48 -6.40 -1.81
CA ILE A 37 -11.46 -6.56 -2.90
C ILE A 37 -12.64 -7.40 -2.37
N PRO A 38 -13.89 -6.90 -2.43
CA PRO A 38 -15.04 -7.67 -2.02
C PRO A 38 -15.32 -8.83 -3.00
N MET A 39 -15.69 -9.98 -2.47
CA MET A 39 -16.05 -11.17 -3.24
C MET A 39 -17.37 -11.75 -2.69
N SER A 40 -18.27 -12.15 -3.59
CA SER A 40 -19.53 -12.77 -3.18
C SER A 40 -19.31 -14.18 -2.64
N ARG A 41 -20.29 -14.70 -1.90
CA ARG A 41 -20.20 -16.06 -1.35
C ARG A 41 -20.23 -17.12 -2.46
N GLU A 42 -20.96 -16.87 -3.53
CA GLU A 42 -21.05 -17.73 -4.72
C GLU A 42 -19.68 -17.82 -5.40
N GLN A 43 -18.98 -16.69 -5.53
CA GLN A 43 -17.62 -16.67 -6.08
C GLN A 43 -16.63 -17.43 -5.19
N LEU A 44 -16.66 -17.21 -3.88
CA LEU A 44 -15.82 -17.98 -2.93
C LEU A 44 -16.10 -19.49 -3.01
N ASN A 45 -17.36 -19.88 -3.10
CA ASN A 45 -17.75 -21.28 -3.25
C ASN A 45 -17.25 -21.89 -4.57
N ALA A 46 -17.16 -21.12 -5.64
CA ALA A 46 -16.57 -21.58 -6.90
C ALA A 46 -15.06 -21.87 -6.72
N PHE A 47 -14.32 -21.02 -6.02
CA PHE A 47 -12.91 -21.28 -5.70
C PHE A 47 -12.72 -22.54 -4.83
N ASN A 48 -13.59 -22.75 -3.84
CA ASN A 48 -13.52 -23.92 -2.95
C ASN A 48 -13.78 -25.26 -3.65
N GLN A 49 -14.32 -25.25 -4.87
CA GLN A 49 -14.59 -26.45 -5.67
C GLN A 49 -13.44 -26.80 -6.64
N LEU A 50 -12.41 -25.96 -6.72
CA LEU A 50 -11.29 -26.19 -7.63
C LEU A 50 -10.46 -27.40 -7.20
N LYS A 51 -9.88 -28.08 -8.19
CA LYS A 51 -9.05 -29.27 -8.03
C LYS A 51 -7.75 -29.13 -8.80
N PHE A 52 -6.71 -29.80 -8.33
CA PHE A 52 -5.48 -30.02 -9.08
C PHE A 52 -5.70 -31.01 -10.23
N SER A 53 -4.70 -31.16 -11.11
CA SER A 53 -4.76 -32.07 -12.26
C SER A 53 -4.93 -33.54 -11.87
N ASP A 54 -4.49 -33.93 -10.67
CA ASP A 54 -4.67 -35.26 -10.09
C ASP A 54 -6.05 -35.46 -9.43
N GLY A 55 -6.91 -34.43 -9.45
CA GLY A 55 -8.25 -34.45 -8.87
C GLY A 55 -8.30 -34.14 -7.37
N ALA A 56 -7.16 -33.88 -6.71
CA ALA A 56 -7.14 -33.47 -5.30
C ALA A 56 -7.76 -32.08 -5.10
N PRO A 57 -8.49 -31.82 -4.00
CA PRO A 57 -9.02 -30.49 -3.70
C PRO A 57 -7.90 -29.45 -3.56
N MET A 58 -8.05 -28.31 -4.23
CA MET A 58 -7.07 -27.22 -4.17
C MET A 58 -7.37 -26.29 -2.99
N VAL A 59 -7.14 -26.82 -1.78
CA VAL A 59 -7.39 -26.11 -0.51
C VAL A 59 -6.08 -25.89 0.24
N GLN A 60 -6.08 -24.92 1.17
CA GLN A 60 -4.93 -24.62 2.04
C GLN A 60 -3.62 -24.31 1.27
N THR A 61 -3.74 -23.73 0.08
CA THR A 61 -2.60 -23.38 -0.80
C THR A 61 -1.95 -22.06 -0.39
N TYR A 62 -1.54 -21.93 0.87
CA TYR A 62 -0.87 -20.75 1.39
C TYR A 62 0.27 -21.14 2.34
N ARG A 63 1.29 -20.28 2.42
CA ARG A 63 2.38 -20.43 3.39
C ARG A 63 1.97 -19.80 4.73
N PRO A 64 2.20 -20.46 5.87
CA PRO A 64 1.97 -19.85 7.19
C PRO A 64 2.79 -18.56 7.38
N VAL A 65 2.27 -17.65 8.21
CA VAL A 65 2.99 -16.42 8.58
C VAL A 65 4.37 -16.75 9.15
N GLN A 66 5.38 -15.96 8.75
CA GLN A 66 6.76 -16.13 9.18
C GLN A 66 7.14 -15.02 10.15
N PRO A 67 8.07 -15.25 11.09
CA PRO A 67 8.50 -14.23 12.03
C PRO A 67 9.14 -13.03 11.30
N LEU A 68 9.00 -11.85 11.89
CA LEU A 68 9.57 -10.63 11.32
C LEU A 68 11.10 -10.59 11.43
N ASN A 69 11.69 -11.23 12.44
CA ASN A 69 13.14 -11.26 12.68
C ASN A 69 13.78 -9.86 12.66
N GLY A 70 13.11 -8.87 13.26
CA GLY A 70 13.58 -7.48 13.32
C GLY A 70 13.33 -6.65 12.06
N ARG A 71 12.75 -7.21 10.99
CA ARG A 71 12.37 -6.43 9.79
C ARG A 71 11.29 -5.41 10.13
N LEU A 72 11.47 -4.19 9.63
CA LEU A 72 10.48 -3.12 9.71
C LEU A 72 9.42 -3.28 8.60
N VAL A 73 8.17 -3.03 8.97
CA VAL A 73 7.06 -2.91 8.02
C VAL A 73 6.67 -1.44 7.98
N TYR A 74 6.77 -0.84 6.79
CA TYR A 74 6.37 0.55 6.56
C TYR A 74 4.89 0.61 6.23
N TYR A 75 4.22 1.69 6.59
CA TYR A 75 2.86 2.00 6.21
C TYR A 75 2.83 3.31 5.43
N SER A 76 2.07 3.38 4.34
CA SER A 76 1.92 4.61 3.55
C SER A 76 1.04 5.61 4.28
N LYS A 77 1.59 6.30 5.28
CA LYS A 77 0.98 7.51 5.82
C LYS A 77 1.13 8.65 4.81
N GLY A 78 0.03 9.00 4.15
CA GLY A 78 -0.11 10.23 3.37
C GLY A 78 -0.53 11.41 4.25
N ASP A 79 0.12 11.62 5.39
CA ASP A 79 -0.04 12.90 6.10
C ASP A 79 0.81 13.92 5.32
N VAL A 80 0.22 14.57 4.33
CA VAL A 80 0.75 15.86 3.86
C VAL A 80 0.63 16.76 5.07
N PRO A 81 1.73 17.10 5.76
CA PRO A 81 1.59 17.91 6.95
C PRO A 81 1.03 19.24 6.45
N VAL A 82 -0.01 19.77 7.11
CA VAL A 82 -0.71 21.03 6.77
C VAL A 82 0.20 22.24 7.04
N VAL A 83 1.49 22.12 6.71
CA VAL A 83 2.53 23.10 6.86
C VAL A 83 2.46 24.12 5.73
N SER A 84 1.81 23.78 4.61
CA SER A 84 1.99 24.50 3.35
C SER A 84 0.80 25.37 2.92
N TRP A 85 -0.05 25.85 3.83
CA TRP A 85 -0.99 26.93 3.48
C TRP A 85 -0.73 28.18 4.32
N VAL A 86 -0.56 28.04 5.63
CA VAL A 86 -0.23 29.16 6.50
C VAL A 86 1.15 29.74 6.18
N LEU A 87 2.18 28.89 5.99
CA LEU A 87 3.51 29.38 5.58
C LEU A 87 3.50 29.99 4.18
N LEU A 88 2.74 29.41 3.24
CA LEU A 88 2.57 30.00 1.90
C LEU A 88 1.92 31.39 1.98
N ILE A 89 0.82 31.53 2.72
CA ILE A 89 0.12 32.81 2.89
C ILE A 89 1.05 33.84 3.56
N MET A 90 1.77 33.44 4.62
CA MET A 90 2.71 34.34 5.31
C MET A 90 3.85 34.79 4.40
N SER A 91 4.39 33.90 3.56
CA SER A 91 5.44 34.26 2.60
C SER A 91 4.96 35.26 1.54
N VAL A 92 3.73 35.09 1.04
CA VAL A 92 3.13 36.00 0.05
C VAL A 92 2.87 37.38 0.67
N LEU A 93 2.35 37.42 1.91
CA LEU A 93 2.11 38.68 2.62
C LEU A 93 3.40 39.45 2.91
N PHE A 94 4.46 38.77 3.36
CA PHE A 94 5.76 39.40 3.64
C PHE A 94 6.40 40.01 2.37
N SER A 95 6.32 39.33 1.22
CA SER A 95 6.85 39.87 -0.04
C SER A 95 6.07 41.09 -0.54
N SER A 96 4.77 41.16 -0.28
CA SER A 96 3.93 42.32 -0.67
C SER A 96 4.06 43.53 0.25
N ALA A 97 4.59 43.35 1.47
CA ALA A 97 4.73 44.39 2.47
C ALA A 97 6.09 45.10 2.47
N LEU A 98 7.04 44.68 1.60
CA LEU A 98 8.32 45.36 1.46
C LEU A 98 8.13 46.67 0.65
N PRO A 99 8.47 47.85 1.22
CA PRO A 99 8.45 49.10 0.46
C PRO A 99 9.45 49.01 -0.69
N GLN A 100 9.03 49.32 -1.91
CA GLN A 100 9.98 49.55 -3.00
C GLN A 100 10.86 50.74 -2.60
N HIS A 101 12.12 50.48 -2.30
CA HIS A 101 13.12 51.53 -2.19
C HIS A 101 13.23 52.17 -3.58
N SER A 102 12.58 53.33 -3.73
CA SER A 102 12.69 54.17 -4.91
C SER A 102 14.07 54.82 -4.88
N ASP A 103 15.05 54.20 -5.54
CA ASP A 103 16.30 54.87 -5.87
C ASP A 103 15.99 55.94 -6.93
N GLY A 104 16.30 57.20 -6.59
CA GLY A 104 16.25 58.37 -7.48
C GLY A 104 17.52 58.56 -8.26
#